data_AF-A0A7I4DVP9-F1
#
_entry.id   AF-A0A7I4DVP9-F1
#
_cell.length_a   1.000
_cell.length_b   1.000
_cell.length_c   1.000
_cell.angle_alpha   90.00
_cell.angle_beta   90.00
_cell.angle_gamma   90.00
#
_symmetry.space_group_name_H-M   'P 1'
#
loop_
_entity.id
_entity.type
_entity.pdbx_description
1 polymer ?
#
loop_
_entity_poly.entity_id
_entity_poly.type
_entity_poly.pdbx_seq_one_letter_code
_entity_poly.pdbx_strand_id
1 'polypeptide(L)'
;MLTEFEKDPEGKRLDGDEWNDSVINELQQRIYSSDAALSLRDDQEFNSVIRGEREWVPSGEDIAENLTLLVNRKVIRGMKGGYVVIRFDTTFENKKFESYYCVLKSNSPMDELHVIEHSIPFFLPVQELEKQHLGKSSKLFFDHMGNVLQAYISRREQVNELKKRKGDLIGELYHSLSYTLIEIMLKEPGWQVGMSLAYHNSDSELPTQSNITVWPLVAHLVSQTAKNSGRGVQKNAAAFRLPINEALFRAMPLPQVCDELIIDLRDTLGLSPLEQAIEAPSASTQSPMEIEIEAPMEFSQEAPH
;
A
#
# COMPACT_ATOMS: atom_id res chain seq x y z
N MET A 1 8.97 -23.54 1.61
CA MET A 1 8.09 -24.46 0.86
C MET A 1 6.62 -24.13 1.19
N LEU A 2 5.97 -23.27 0.38
CA LEU A 2 4.59 -22.76 0.59
C LEU A 2 3.63 -23.17 -0.54
N THR A 3 4.08 -24.02 -1.46
CA THR A 3 3.51 -24.20 -2.81
C THR A 3 2.13 -24.87 -2.83
N GLU A 4 1.74 -25.63 -1.81
CA GLU A 4 0.37 -26.19 -1.70
C GLU A 4 -0.61 -25.22 -1.04
N PHE A 5 -0.12 -24.25 -0.27
CA PHE A 5 -0.94 -23.19 0.32
C PHE A 5 -1.08 -21.97 -0.59
N GLU A 6 -0.46 -21.94 -1.77
CA GLU A 6 -0.67 -20.89 -2.78
C GLU A 6 -1.79 -21.22 -3.78
N LYS A 7 -2.16 -22.50 -3.92
CA LYS A 7 -3.30 -22.90 -4.76
C LYS A 7 -4.62 -22.48 -4.13
N ASP A 8 -5.61 -22.20 -4.98
CA ASP A 8 -6.98 -21.93 -4.54
C ASP A 8 -7.50 -23.15 -3.76
N PRO A 9 -7.81 -23.01 -2.46
CA PRO A 9 -8.24 -24.14 -1.66
C PRO A 9 -9.67 -24.55 -2.02
N GLU A 10 -9.91 -25.85 -2.09
CA GLU A 10 -11.26 -26.40 -1.94
C GLU A 10 -11.64 -26.40 -0.45
N GLY A 11 -12.85 -25.96 -0.12
CA GLY A 11 -13.31 -25.83 1.27
C GLY A 11 -14.71 -25.25 1.39
N LYS A 12 -15.27 -25.28 2.61
CA LYS A 12 -16.58 -24.70 2.91
C LYS A 12 -16.47 -23.18 2.83
N ARG A 13 -17.19 -22.56 1.89
CA ARG A 13 -17.34 -21.10 1.85
C ARG A 13 -18.34 -20.66 2.90
N LEU A 14 -17.97 -19.65 3.66
CA LEU A 14 -18.79 -19.04 4.70
C LEU A 14 -19.09 -17.61 4.30
N ASP A 15 -20.37 -17.25 4.36
CA ASP A 15 -20.81 -15.88 4.21
C ASP A 15 -20.73 -15.11 5.54
N GLY A 16 -20.96 -13.79 5.49
CA GLY A 16 -20.85 -12.91 6.66
C GLY A 16 -21.73 -13.32 7.85
N ASP A 17 -22.92 -13.83 7.57
CA ASP A 17 -23.88 -14.27 8.62
C ASP A 17 -23.48 -15.61 9.25
N GLU A 18 -22.80 -16.46 8.49
CA GLU A 18 -22.32 -17.76 8.97
C GLU A 18 -21.01 -17.63 9.76
N TRP A 19 -20.25 -16.55 9.54
CA TRP A 19 -18.97 -16.32 10.18
C TRP A 19 -19.10 -15.86 11.63
N ASN A 20 -18.92 -16.78 12.57
CA ASN A 20 -18.99 -16.53 14.02
C ASN A 20 -18.07 -17.49 14.81
N ASP A 21 -17.87 -17.22 16.09
CA ASP A 21 -17.00 -18.04 16.95
C ASP A 21 -17.47 -19.50 17.08
N SER A 22 -18.76 -19.79 16.91
CA SER A 22 -19.26 -21.18 16.98
C SER A 22 -18.69 -22.04 15.85
N VAL A 23 -18.44 -21.47 14.68
CA VAL A 23 -17.81 -22.19 13.56
C VAL A 23 -16.34 -22.50 13.85
N ILE A 24 -15.64 -21.61 14.55
CA ILE A 24 -14.24 -21.81 14.95
C ILE A 24 -14.17 -22.89 16.05
N ASN A 25 -15.09 -22.84 17.01
CA ASN A 25 -15.20 -23.86 18.05
C ASN A 25 -15.56 -25.23 17.47
N GLU A 26 -16.47 -25.29 16.49
CA GLU A 26 -16.80 -26.52 15.77
C GLU A 26 -15.57 -27.06 15.02
N LEU A 27 -14.80 -26.18 14.37
CA LEU A 27 -13.54 -26.55 13.73
C LEU A 27 -12.57 -27.15 14.76
N GLN A 28 -12.36 -26.50 15.91
CA GLN A 28 -11.53 -27.04 17.00
C GLN A 28 -12.04 -28.41 17.46
N GLN A 29 -13.32 -28.55 17.77
CA GLN A 29 -13.91 -29.84 18.17
C GLN A 29 -13.67 -30.95 17.13
N ARG A 30 -13.81 -30.65 15.84
CA ARG A 30 -13.56 -31.60 14.76
C ARG A 30 -12.08 -31.96 14.63
N ILE A 31 -11.17 -31.01 14.84
CA ILE A 31 -9.72 -31.28 14.88
C ILE A 31 -9.40 -32.29 15.99
N TYR A 32 -9.97 -32.10 17.19
CA TYR A 32 -9.72 -32.98 18.34
C TYR A 32 -10.49 -34.30 18.28
N SER A 33 -11.62 -34.36 17.57
CA SER A 33 -12.42 -35.60 17.41
C SER A 33 -11.91 -36.48 16.27
N SER A 34 -11.15 -35.90 15.34
CA SER A 34 -10.37 -36.67 14.36
C SER A 34 -9.25 -37.43 15.09
N ASP A 35 -8.85 -38.60 14.59
CA ASP A 35 -7.74 -39.44 15.10
C ASP A 35 -6.38 -38.67 15.21
N ALA A 36 -6.37 -37.43 14.70
CA ALA A 36 -5.42 -36.33 14.88
C ALA A 36 -5.02 -35.96 16.33
N ALA A 37 -5.78 -36.33 17.36
CA ALA A 37 -5.52 -35.92 18.74
C ALA A 37 -4.58 -36.84 19.53
N LEU A 38 -4.19 -38.01 18.98
CA LEU A 38 -3.51 -39.07 19.76
C LEU A 38 -2.05 -39.34 19.42
N SER A 39 -1.38 -38.50 18.64
CA SER A 39 0.07 -38.60 18.46
C SER A 39 0.82 -37.57 19.32
N LEU A 40 1.17 -37.95 20.54
CA LEU A 40 2.19 -37.26 21.35
C LEU A 40 3.56 -37.13 20.62
N ARG A 41 3.74 -37.82 19.47
CA ARG A 41 4.91 -37.69 18.59
C ARG A 41 4.83 -36.47 17.67
N ASP A 42 3.64 -36.03 17.29
CA ASP A 42 3.44 -34.95 16.31
C ASP A 42 3.81 -33.58 16.91
N ASP A 43 3.65 -33.40 18.21
CA ASP A 43 4.09 -32.18 18.89
C ASP A 43 5.61 -32.01 18.83
N GLN A 44 6.42 -33.07 18.93
CA GLN A 44 7.87 -32.95 18.78
C GLN A 44 8.28 -32.66 17.33
N GLU A 45 7.65 -33.29 16.34
CA GLU A 45 7.95 -33.04 14.93
C GLU A 45 7.51 -31.66 14.47
N PHE A 46 6.30 -31.24 14.81
CA PHE A 46 5.80 -29.91 14.52
C PHE A 46 6.61 -28.84 15.28
N ASN A 47 6.95 -29.04 16.56
CA ASN A 47 7.85 -28.12 17.26
C ASN A 47 9.25 -28.02 16.63
N SER A 48 9.79 -29.09 16.04
CA SER A 48 11.08 -29.05 15.31
C SER A 48 10.99 -28.21 14.04
N VAL A 49 9.82 -28.21 13.41
CA VAL A 49 9.50 -27.39 12.26
C VAL A 49 9.35 -25.91 12.64
N ILE A 50 8.56 -25.62 13.69
CA ILE A 50 8.35 -24.26 14.21
C ILE A 50 9.67 -23.64 14.71
N ARG A 51 10.59 -24.45 15.24
CA ARG A 51 11.95 -24.01 15.66
C ARG A 51 12.92 -23.81 14.49
N GLY A 52 12.50 -24.08 13.26
CA GLY A 52 13.34 -23.97 12.06
C GLY A 52 14.42 -25.05 11.94
N GLU A 53 14.34 -26.12 12.74
CA GLU A 53 15.27 -27.27 12.66
C GLU A 53 14.93 -28.18 11.48
N ARG A 54 13.68 -28.11 10.99
CA ARG A 54 13.22 -28.67 9.71
C ARG A 54 12.34 -27.65 8.98
N GLU A 55 12.39 -27.64 7.65
CA GLU A 55 11.45 -26.86 6.85
C GLU A 55 10.05 -27.51 6.95
N TRP A 56 9.03 -26.75 7.34
CA TRP A 56 7.66 -27.26 7.28
C TRP A 56 7.28 -27.46 5.82
N VAL A 57 6.97 -28.69 5.46
CA VAL A 57 6.29 -28.99 4.22
C VAL A 57 4.94 -29.54 4.64
N PRO A 58 3.86 -28.75 4.60
CA PRO A 58 2.53 -29.32 4.79
C PRO A 58 2.37 -30.37 3.70
N SER A 59 2.35 -31.63 4.10
CA SER A 59 1.97 -32.70 3.19
C SER A 59 0.44 -32.71 3.14
N GLY A 60 -0.15 -33.01 1.99
CA GLY A 60 -1.61 -33.16 1.88
C GLY A 60 -2.22 -34.12 2.91
N GLU A 61 -1.41 -35.02 3.49
CA GLU A 61 -1.80 -35.96 4.55
C GLU A 61 -1.95 -35.31 5.95
N ASP A 62 -1.41 -34.10 6.18
CA ASP A 62 -1.51 -33.35 7.44
C ASP A 62 -2.80 -32.52 7.53
N ILE A 63 -3.43 -32.30 6.38
CA ILE A 63 -4.72 -31.62 6.26
C ILE A 63 -5.80 -32.64 6.56
N ALA A 64 -6.54 -32.46 7.64
CA ALA A 64 -7.74 -33.25 7.86
C ALA A 64 -8.74 -32.94 6.74
N GLU A 65 -9.07 -33.95 5.94
CA GLU A 65 -10.08 -33.84 4.88
C GLU A 65 -11.36 -33.19 5.45
N ASN A 66 -11.89 -32.16 4.78
CA ASN A 66 -13.08 -31.38 5.16
C ASN A 66 -12.94 -30.34 6.29
N LEU A 67 -11.73 -29.96 6.73
CA LEU A 67 -11.53 -28.91 7.75
C LEU A 67 -11.04 -27.56 7.20
N THR A 68 -11.30 -27.27 5.92
CA THR A 68 -10.98 -25.99 5.29
C THR A 68 -12.22 -25.08 5.26
N LEU A 69 -12.09 -23.88 5.84
CA LEU A 69 -13.09 -22.81 5.78
C LEU A 69 -12.55 -21.64 4.95
N LEU A 70 -13.39 -21.10 4.08
CA LEU A 70 -13.09 -19.95 3.23
C LEU A 70 -14.02 -18.82 3.63
N VAL A 71 -13.48 -17.72 4.14
CA VAL A 71 -14.27 -16.57 4.59
C VAL A 71 -13.60 -15.27 4.19
N ASN A 72 -14.27 -14.48 3.34
CA ASN A 72 -13.70 -13.27 2.75
C ASN A 72 -12.32 -13.56 2.14
N ARG A 73 -11.29 -12.81 2.57
CA ARG A 73 -9.89 -12.99 2.16
C ARG A 73 -9.10 -13.89 3.12
N LYS A 74 -9.76 -14.83 3.80
CA LYS A 74 -9.15 -15.69 4.80
C LYS A 74 -9.41 -17.15 4.46
N VAL A 75 -8.37 -17.98 4.60
CA VAL A 75 -8.45 -19.43 4.50
C VAL A 75 -8.04 -20.01 5.83
N ILE A 76 -8.91 -20.77 6.46
CA ILE A 76 -8.69 -21.37 7.76
C ILE A 76 -8.67 -22.87 7.57
N ARG A 77 -7.63 -23.56 8.06
CA ARG A 77 -7.51 -25.00 7.99
C ARG A 77 -7.26 -25.58 9.38
N GLY A 78 -8.02 -26.60 9.73
CA GLY A 78 -7.71 -27.45 10.87
C GLY A 78 -6.64 -28.47 10.50
N MET A 79 -5.66 -28.67 11.37
CA MET A 79 -4.54 -29.59 11.18
C MET A 79 -4.42 -30.57 12.35
N LYS A 80 -3.77 -31.70 12.10
CA LYS A 80 -3.50 -32.72 13.14
C LYS A 80 -2.76 -32.11 14.34
N GLY A 81 -3.00 -32.59 15.56
CA GLY A 81 -2.35 -32.05 16.77
C GLY A 81 -2.98 -30.79 17.38
N GLY A 82 -4.21 -30.43 16.99
CA GLY A 82 -4.92 -29.29 17.59
C GLY A 82 -4.55 -27.93 17.00
N TYR A 83 -3.85 -27.90 15.87
CA TYR A 83 -3.43 -26.66 15.22
C TYR A 83 -4.50 -26.11 14.30
N VAL A 84 -4.66 -24.80 14.33
CA VAL A 84 -5.50 -24.03 13.40
C VAL A 84 -4.56 -23.12 12.62
N VAL A 85 -4.51 -23.28 11.31
CA VAL A 85 -3.72 -22.41 10.42
C VAL A 85 -4.65 -21.47 9.69
N ILE A 86 -4.36 -20.18 9.78
CA ILE A 86 -5.07 -19.14 9.04
C ILE A 86 -4.14 -18.48 8.05
N ARG A 87 -4.56 -18.38 6.78
CA ARG A 87 -3.94 -17.58 5.74
C ARG A 87 -4.79 -16.34 5.49
N PHE A 88 -4.19 -15.17 5.57
CA PHE A 88 -4.75 -13.88 5.20
C PHE A 88 -4.24 -13.51 3.81
N ASP A 89 -5.14 -13.40 2.85
CA ASP A 89 -4.84 -12.88 1.53
C ASP A 89 -5.08 -11.37 1.50
N THR A 90 -4.17 -10.63 0.87
CA THR A 90 -4.32 -9.18 0.70
C THR A 90 -4.52 -8.81 -0.76
N THR A 91 -5.23 -7.72 -0.99
CA THR A 91 -5.63 -7.28 -2.33
C THR A 91 -5.53 -5.78 -2.48
N PHE A 92 -5.05 -5.28 -3.61
CA PHE A 92 -5.11 -3.84 -3.93
C PHE A 92 -5.55 -3.67 -5.38
N GLU A 93 -6.54 -2.81 -5.62
CA GLU A 93 -7.18 -2.62 -6.95
C GLU A 93 -7.56 -3.95 -7.64
N ASN A 94 -8.19 -4.87 -6.88
CA ASN A 94 -8.59 -6.22 -7.32
C ASN A 94 -7.45 -7.16 -7.72
N LYS A 95 -6.19 -6.78 -7.48
CA LYS A 95 -5.03 -7.65 -7.66
C LYS A 95 -4.62 -8.27 -6.33
N LYS A 96 -4.33 -9.57 -6.33
CA LYS A 96 -3.74 -10.25 -5.16
C LYS A 96 -2.28 -9.82 -4.96
N PHE A 97 -1.92 -9.58 -3.71
CA PHE A 97 -0.56 -9.24 -3.27
C PHE A 97 -0.02 -10.37 -2.39
N GLU A 98 0.55 -10.06 -1.23
CA GLU A 98 1.09 -11.07 -0.33
C GLU A 98 0.00 -11.82 0.46
N SER A 99 0.31 -13.07 0.76
CA SER A 99 -0.43 -13.88 1.71
C SER A 99 0.39 -14.02 2.99
N TYR A 100 -0.25 -13.81 4.14
CA TYR A 100 0.37 -13.98 5.45
C TYR A 100 -0.30 -15.15 6.17
N TYR A 101 0.40 -15.80 7.10
CA TYR A 101 -0.19 -16.88 7.89
C TYR A 101 0.03 -16.67 9.38
N CYS A 102 -0.90 -17.22 10.16
CA CYS A 102 -0.72 -17.50 11.59
C CYS A 102 -1.03 -18.97 11.85
N VAL A 103 -0.20 -19.59 12.68
CA VAL A 103 -0.41 -20.92 13.24
C VAL A 103 -0.85 -20.73 14.68
N LEU A 104 -2.04 -21.23 15.01
CA LEU A 104 -2.61 -21.18 16.34
C LEU A 104 -2.71 -22.58 16.94
N LYS A 105 -2.54 -22.67 18.26
CA LYS A 105 -2.73 -23.91 19.02
C LYS A 105 -3.64 -23.66 20.21
N SER A 106 -4.44 -24.66 20.56
CA SER A 106 -5.14 -24.75 21.84
C SER A 106 -4.59 -25.95 22.61
N ASN A 107 -4.73 -25.98 23.93
CA ASN A 107 -4.37 -27.16 24.72
C ASN A 107 -5.54 -28.16 24.85
N SER A 108 -6.76 -27.72 24.53
CA SER A 108 -8.01 -28.48 24.58
C SER A 108 -9.01 -27.88 23.58
N PRO A 109 -10.00 -28.64 23.07
CA PRO A 109 -11.03 -28.12 22.16
C PRO A 109 -11.91 -26.99 22.74
N MET A 110 -11.87 -26.77 24.05
CA MET A 110 -12.59 -25.68 24.73
C MET A 110 -11.66 -24.58 25.25
N ASP A 111 -10.35 -24.73 25.05
CA ASP A 111 -9.37 -23.73 25.47
C ASP A 111 -9.22 -22.63 24.40
N GLU A 112 -8.72 -21.49 24.87
CA GLU A 112 -8.36 -20.36 24.03
C GLU A 112 -7.26 -20.74 23.03
N LEU A 113 -7.35 -20.19 21.82
CA LEU A 113 -6.28 -20.29 20.83
C LEU A 113 -5.16 -19.33 21.18
N HIS A 114 -3.92 -19.77 20.96
CA HIS A 114 -2.72 -18.95 21.10
C HIS A 114 -1.90 -18.99 19.82
N VAL A 115 -1.30 -17.86 19.43
CA VAL A 115 -0.43 -17.78 18.26
C VAL A 115 0.92 -18.40 18.61
N ILE A 116 1.32 -19.41 17.84
CA ILE A 116 2.60 -20.11 18.03
C ILE A 116 3.63 -19.64 17.00
N GLU A 117 3.19 -19.38 15.77
CA GLU A 117 4.05 -18.89 14.68
C GLU A 117 3.24 -18.03 13.69
N HIS A 118 3.91 -17.10 13.01
CA HIS A 118 3.33 -16.33 11.91
C HIS A 118 4.39 -15.80 10.94
N SER A 119 3.98 -15.51 9.70
CA SER A 119 4.80 -14.74 8.73
C SER A 119 4.54 -13.24 8.75
N ILE A 120 3.66 -12.78 9.65
CA ILE A 120 3.29 -11.36 9.75
C ILE A 120 4.53 -10.52 10.15
N PRO A 121 4.81 -9.40 9.46
CA PRO A 121 5.92 -8.51 9.78
C PRO A 121 5.94 -8.07 11.25
N PHE A 122 7.12 -8.07 11.87
CA PHE A 122 7.31 -7.83 13.31
C PHE A 122 6.78 -6.47 13.81
N PHE A 123 6.64 -5.49 12.93
CA PHE A 123 6.13 -4.16 13.25
C PHE A 123 4.59 -4.08 13.24
N LEU A 124 3.90 -5.17 12.95
CA LEU A 124 2.43 -5.27 13.02
C LEU A 124 1.99 -5.92 14.35
N PRO A 125 0.81 -5.55 14.89
CA PRO A 125 0.45 -5.77 16.29
C PRO A 125 -0.12 -7.18 16.57
N VAL A 126 0.57 -8.25 16.19
CA VAL A 126 0.06 -9.63 16.38
C VAL A 126 -0.15 -9.94 17.86
N GLN A 127 0.84 -9.65 18.70
CA GLN A 127 0.81 -9.96 20.13
C GLN A 127 -0.23 -9.13 20.89
N GLU A 128 -0.38 -7.87 20.53
CA GLU A 128 -1.40 -6.98 21.11
C GLU A 128 -2.80 -7.47 20.76
N LEU A 129 -3.04 -7.84 19.48
CA LEU A 129 -4.34 -8.32 19.04
C LEU A 129 -4.68 -9.69 19.63
N GLU A 130 -3.70 -10.59 19.75
CA GLU A 130 -3.87 -11.88 20.43
C GLU A 130 -4.37 -11.66 21.86
N LYS A 131 -3.66 -10.85 22.66
CA LYS A 131 -4.04 -10.56 24.05
C LYS A 131 -5.41 -9.89 24.18
N GLN A 132 -5.78 -9.06 23.20
CA GLN A 132 -7.05 -8.32 23.25
C GLN A 132 -8.26 -9.15 22.84
N HIS A 133 -8.07 -10.08 21.90
CA HIS A 133 -9.17 -10.73 21.19
C HIS A 133 -9.24 -12.24 21.35
N LEU A 134 -8.13 -12.99 21.33
CA LEU A 134 -8.20 -14.45 21.29
C LEU A 134 -8.87 -15.06 22.53
N GLY A 135 -8.68 -14.47 23.71
CA GLY A 135 -9.40 -14.92 24.92
C GLY A 135 -10.88 -14.53 25.01
N LYS A 136 -11.41 -13.83 24.00
CA LYS A 136 -12.82 -13.39 23.96
C LYS A 136 -13.55 -13.92 22.73
N SER A 137 -12.90 -13.83 21.57
CA SER A 137 -13.45 -14.15 20.27
C SER A 137 -12.30 -14.34 19.27
N SER A 138 -12.12 -15.58 18.84
CA SER A 138 -11.21 -15.95 17.77
C SER A 138 -11.59 -15.23 16.46
N LYS A 139 -12.89 -15.06 16.21
CA LYS A 139 -13.38 -14.27 15.07
C LYS A 139 -12.87 -12.83 15.11
N LEU A 140 -12.96 -12.15 16.25
CA LEU A 140 -12.50 -10.77 16.36
C LEU A 140 -11.00 -10.65 16.06
N PHE A 141 -10.19 -11.57 16.57
CA PHE A 141 -8.76 -11.61 16.24
C PHE A 141 -8.54 -11.79 14.74
N PHE A 142 -9.18 -12.78 14.12
CA PHE A 142 -9.02 -13.05 12.69
C PHE A 142 -9.49 -11.90 11.80
N ASP A 143 -10.61 -11.27 12.12
CA ASP A 143 -11.11 -10.13 11.35
C ASP A 143 -10.21 -8.91 11.51
N HIS A 144 -9.83 -8.57 12.74
CA HIS A 144 -8.99 -7.40 13.01
C HIS A 144 -7.60 -7.58 12.38
N MET A 145 -6.99 -8.76 12.52
CA MET A 145 -5.68 -9.01 11.93
C MET A 145 -5.72 -8.95 10.40
N GLY A 146 -6.77 -9.52 9.80
CA GLY A 146 -7.00 -9.41 8.35
C GLY A 146 -7.14 -7.96 7.88
N ASN A 147 -7.85 -7.12 8.64
CA ASN A 147 -8.02 -5.70 8.30
C ASN A 147 -6.72 -4.91 8.45
N VAL A 148 -5.92 -5.17 9.49
CA VAL A 148 -4.61 -4.52 9.68
C VAL A 148 -3.64 -4.89 8.54
N LEU A 149 -3.59 -6.15 8.14
CA LEU A 149 -2.78 -6.60 7.01
C LEU A 149 -3.24 -5.94 5.71
N GLN A 150 -4.55 -5.89 5.49
CA GLN A 150 -5.11 -5.22 4.32
C GLN A 150 -4.74 -3.74 4.31
N ALA A 151 -4.90 -3.03 5.42
CA ALA A 151 -4.59 -1.61 5.51
C ALA A 151 -3.12 -1.32 5.28
N TYR A 152 -2.22 -2.14 5.84
CA TYR A 152 -0.79 -2.05 5.58
C TYR A 152 -0.47 -2.15 4.08
N ILE A 153 -1.01 -3.17 3.40
CA ILE A 153 -0.80 -3.36 1.95
C ILE A 153 -1.42 -2.21 1.16
N SER A 154 -2.66 -1.81 1.45
CA SER A 154 -3.31 -0.69 0.78
C SER A 154 -2.51 0.60 0.87
N ARG A 155 -1.97 0.95 2.06
CA ARG A 155 -1.16 2.16 2.24
C ARG A 155 0.16 2.09 1.47
N ARG A 156 0.84 0.94 1.53
CA ARG A 156 2.10 0.71 0.81
C ARG A 156 1.90 0.82 -0.70
N GLU A 157 0.87 0.17 -1.24
CA GLU A 157 0.60 0.19 -2.67
C GLU A 157 0.10 1.54 -3.16
N GLN A 158 -0.67 2.28 -2.35
CA GLN A 158 -0.99 3.67 -2.63
C GLN A 158 0.27 4.55 -2.81
N VAL A 159 1.29 4.38 -1.96
CA VAL A 159 2.57 5.09 -2.10
C VAL A 159 3.32 4.63 -3.36
N ASN A 160 3.32 3.33 -3.66
CA ASN A 160 3.95 2.80 -4.87
C ASN A 160 3.28 3.34 -6.14
N GLU A 161 1.95 3.42 -6.18
CA GLU A 161 1.21 4.01 -7.29
C GLU A 161 1.49 5.51 -7.43
N LEU A 162 1.57 6.25 -6.32
CA LEU A 162 1.96 7.66 -6.36
C LEU A 162 3.36 7.83 -6.97
N LYS A 163 4.34 7.00 -6.56
CA LYS A 163 5.69 7.02 -7.14
C LYS A 163 5.68 6.75 -8.64
N LYS A 164 4.89 5.79 -9.11
CA LYS A 164 4.79 5.46 -10.54
C LYS A 164 4.19 6.61 -11.35
N ARG A 165 3.16 7.29 -10.81
CA ARG A 165 2.42 8.34 -11.53
C ARG A 165 3.08 9.71 -11.45
N LYS A 166 3.71 10.04 -10.32
CA LYS A 166 4.21 11.39 -9.98
C LYS A 166 5.64 11.38 -9.45
N GLY A 167 6.43 10.35 -9.76
CA GLY A 167 7.81 10.22 -9.29
C GLY A 167 8.67 11.45 -9.54
N ASP A 168 8.48 12.12 -10.68
CA ASP A 168 9.22 13.33 -11.05
C ASP A 168 8.92 14.54 -10.16
N LEU A 169 7.74 14.57 -9.52
CA LEU A 169 7.35 15.64 -8.60
C LEU A 169 7.77 15.34 -7.15
N ILE A 170 8.06 14.09 -6.81
CA ILE A 170 8.41 13.70 -5.44
C ILE A 170 9.85 14.10 -5.18
N GLY A 171 10.02 15.21 -4.45
CA GLY A 171 11.33 15.65 -3.99
C GLY A 171 11.83 14.83 -2.81
N GLU A 172 10.96 14.57 -1.84
CA GLU A 172 11.26 13.77 -0.66
C GLU A 172 10.08 12.87 -0.32
N LEU A 173 10.38 11.65 0.15
CA LEU A 173 9.40 10.71 0.65
C LEU A 173 9.98 9.95 1.82
N TYR A 174 9.27 9.97 2.94
CA TYR A 174 9.52 9.17 4.11
C TYR A 174 8.26 8.39 4.49
N HIS A 175 8.45 7.19 5.02
CA HIS A 175 7.37 6.43 5.63
C HIS A 175 7.91 5.52 6.73
N SER A 176 7.10 5.31 7.76
CA SER A 176 7.32 4.24 8.74
C SER A 176 7.24 2.84 8.09
N LEU A 177 7.78 1.81 8.76
CA LEU A 177 7.72 0.42 8.27
C LEU A 177 6.28 -0.07 8.07
N SER A 178 5.38 0.27 8.98
CA SER A 178 3.95 -0.06 8.94
C SER A 178 3.10 0.88 8.06
N TYR A 179 3.73 1.87 7.41
CA TYR A 179 3.04 2.94 6.67
C TYR A 179 1.98 3.67 7.51
N THR A 180 2.16 3.77 8.83
CA THR A 180 1.27 4.53 9.73
C THR A 180 1.61 6.01 9.80
N LEU A 181 2.82 6.38 9.41
CA LEU A 181 3.24 7.75 9.11
C LEU A 181 3.83 7.76 7.70
N ILE A 182 3.35 8.69 6.87
CA ILE A 182 3.84 8.96 5.52
C ILE A 182 4.04 10.46 5.39
N GLU A 183 5.25 10.86 5.00
CA GLU A 183 5.61 12.25 4.74
C GLU A 183 6.10 12.38 3.30
N ILE A 184 5.50 13.29 2.53
CA ILE A 184 5.80 13.48 1.11
C ILE A 184 6.03 14.96 0.86
N MET A 185 7.08 15.29 0.13
CA MET A 185 7.31 16.63 -0.39
C MET A 185 7.25 16.61 -1.92
N LEU A 186 6.21 17.24 -2.47
CA LEU A 186 6.11 17.53 -3.89
C LEU A 186 6.84 18.84 -4.20
N LYS A 187 7.65 18.85 -5.26
CA LYS A 187 8.47 20.01 -5.65
C LYS A 187 8.29 20.34 -7.13
N GLU A 188 8.06 21.62 -7.40
CA GLU A 188 8.11 22.25 -8.72
C GLU A 188 8.95 23.54 -8.60
N PRO A 189 9.48 24.11 -9.69
CA PRO A 189 10.25 25.36 -9.64
C PRO A 189 9.48 26.52 -8.98
N GLY A 190 8.15 26.51 -9.08
CA GLY A 190 7.30 27.59 -8.57
C GLY A 190 6.78 27.39 -7.15
N TRP A 191 6.76 26.17 -6.64
CA TRP A 191 6.11 25.84 -5.38
C TRP A 191 6.58 24.50 -4.82
N GLN A 192 6.39 24.31 -3.51
CA GLN A 192 6.56 23.03 -2.84
C GLN A 192 5.36 22.74 -1.96
N VAL A 193 4.97 21.47 -1.88
CA VAL A 193 3.90 21.03 -0.98
C VAL A 193 4.35 19.86 -0.15
N GLY A 194 4.29 20.04 1.16
CA GLY A 194 4.58 19.02 2.17
C GLY A 194 3.27 18.43 2.66
N MET A 195 3.22 17.10 2.70
CA MET A 195 2.07 16.31 3.12
C MET A 195 2.51 15.38 4.23
N SER A 196 1.89 15.49 5.40
CA SER A 196 2.10 14.60 6.54
C SER A 196 0.81 13.85 6.83
N LEU A 197 0.83 12.54 6.66
CA LEU A 197 -0.32 11.64 6.75
C LEU A 197 -0.10 10.65 7.90
N ALA A 198 -0.98 10.68 8.89
CA ALA A 198 -0.92 9.81 10.06
C ALA A 198 -2.16 8.92 10.16
N TYR A 199 -1.91 7.63 10.37
CA TYR A 199 -2.87 6.55 10.48
C TYR A 199 -2.81 6.01 11.91
N HIS A 200 -3.50 6.68 12.82
CA HIS A 200 -3.57 6.31 14.24
C HIS A 200 -4.31 5.00 14.44
N ASN A 201 -5.20 4.66 13.50
CA ASN A 201 -5.89 3.38 13.48
C ASN A 201 -5.16 2.39 12.56
N SER A 202 -4.76 1.23 13.08
CA SER A 202 -3.98 0.22 12.35
C SER A 202 -4.75 -0.44 11.22
N ASP A 203 -6.09 -0.46 11.29
CA ASP A 203 -6.96 -1.09 10.27
C ASP A 203 -7.47 -0.11 9.19
N SER A 204 -7.09 1.17 9.27
CA SER A 204 -7.61 2.20 8.36
C SER A 204 -6.82 2.31 7.07
N GLU A 205 -7.43 2.13 5.90
CA GLU A 205 -6.73 2.29 4.61
C GLU A 205 -6.45 3.76 4.25
N LEU A 206 -7.16 4.69 4.89
CA LEU A 206 -7.06 6.13 4.71
C LEU A 206 -6.47 6.80 5.97
N PRO A 207 -5.79 7.95 5.83
CA PRO A 207 -5.20 8.63 6.97
C PRO A 207 -6.30 9.14 7.91
N THR A 208 -6.06 9.01 9.20
CA THR A 208 -6.94 9.57 10.25
C THR A 208 -6.65 11.04 10.50
N GLN A 209 -5.42 11.47 10.18
CA GLN A 209 -4.97 12.85 10.31
C GLN A 209 -4.08 13.18 9.11
N SER A 210 -4.25 14.39 8.59
CA SER A 210 -3.53 14.90 7.44
C SER A 210 -3.19 16.37 7.68
N ASN A 211 -1.97 16.77 7.32
CA ASN A 211 -1.52 18.14 7.33
C ASN A 211 -0.87 18.44 5.97
N ILE A 212 -1.42 19.42 5.26
CA ILE A 212 -0.98 19.80 3.93
C ILE A 212 -0.50 21.25 3.99
N THR A 213 0.79 21.47 3.77
CA THR A 213 1.43 22.79 3.83
C THR A 213 2.05 23.13 2.48
N VAL A 214 1.83 24.36 2.01
CA VAL A 214 2.26 24.86 0.72
C VAL A 214 3.26 25.99 0.90
N TRP A 215 4.35 25.95 0.16
CA TRP A 215 5.37 27.01 0.07
C TRP A 215 5.42 27.56 -1.37
N PRO A 216 4.92 28.77 -1.63
CA PRO A 216 5.12 29.43 -2.92
C PRO A 216 6.56 29.92 -3.03
N LEU A 217 7.31 29.49 -4.05
CA LEU A 217 8.74 29.81 -4.17
C LEU A 217 9.03 31.03 -5.05
N VAL A 218 8.04 31.52 -5.83
CA VAL A 218 8.23 32.70 -6.70
C VAL A 218 7.65 33.96 -6.07
N ALA A 219 8.39 35.07 -6.14
CA ALA A 219 8.03 36.35 -5.52
C ALA A 219 6.63 36.88 -5.90
N HIS A 220 6.15 36.61 -7.13
CA HIS A 220 4.81 36.99 -7.55
C HIS A 220 3.72 36.18 -6.85
N LEU A 221 3.95 34.88 -6.59
CA LEU A 221 3.04 33.99 -5.86
C LEU A 221 3.04 34.29 -4.35
N VAL A 222 4.21 34.62 -3.78
CA VAL A 222 4.33 35.07 -2.39
C VAL A 222 3.53 36.36 -2.15
N SER A 223 3.47 37.25 -3.15
CA SER A 223 2.72 38.51 -3.04
C SER A 223 1.21 38.34 -3.18
N GLN A 224 0.73 37.32 -3.90
CA GLN A 224 -0.70 37.00 -4.03
C GLN A 224 -1.25 36.31 -2.78
N THR A 225 -0.50 35.37 -2.22
CA THR A 225 -0.87 34.65 -0.98
C THR A 225 -0.92 35.59 0.24
N ALA A 226 -0.02 36.58 0.32
CA ALA A 226 -0.04 37.61 1.37
C ALA A 226 -1.25 38.55 1.31
N LYS A 227 -1.89 38.74 0.15
CA LYS A 227 -3.09 39.59 0.02
C LYS A 227 -4.38 38.89 0.50
N ASN A 228 -4.44 37.57 0.38
CA ASN A 228 -5.59 36.78 0.81
C ASN A 228 -5.53 36.40 2.30
N SER A 229 -4.35 36.45 2.92
CA SER A 229 -4.17 36.23 4.36
C SER A 229 -4.27 37.55 5.12
N GLY A 230 -5.45 37.85 5.66
CA GLY A 230 -5.77 39.10 6.37
C GLY A 230 -5.05 39.35 7.72
N ARG A 231 -3.88 38.74 7.98
CA ARG A 231 -3.06 39.02 9.17
C ARG A 231 -1.59 39.03 8.81
N GLY A 232 -0.89 40.08 9.24
CA GLY A 232 0.50 40.37 8.87
C GLY A 232 1.44 39.18 9.05
N VAL A 233 2.09 38.78 7.95
CA VAL A 233 3.16 37.78 7.93
C VAL A 233 4.43 38.40 7.36
N GLN A 234 5.55 38.09 8.00
CA GLN A 234 6.91 38.53 7.65
C GLN A 234 7.34 38.07 6.25
N LYS A 235 8.29 38.81 5.65
CA LYS A 235 8.77 38.79 4.25
C LYS A 235 9.57 37.54 3.79
N ASN A 236 9.28 36.34 4.29
CA ASN A 236 9.74 35.09 3.68
C ASN A 236 8.49 34.32 3.23
N ALA A 237 8.53 33.69 2.05
CA ALA A 237 7.43 32.92 1.44
C ALA A 237 6.52 32.28 2.50
N ALA A 238 5.38 32.92 2.79
CA ALA A 238 4.56 32.56 3.93
C ALA A 238 3.87 31.24 3.62
N ALA A 239 4.40 30.16 4.22
CA ALA A 239 3.79 28.85 4.10
C ALA A 239 2.35 28.91 4.61
N PHE A 240 1.43 28.23 3.93
CA PHE A 240 0.03 28.18 4.35
C PHE A 240 -0.51 26.76 4.24
N ARG A 241 -1.54 26.47 5.05
CA ARG A 241 -2.19 25.16 5.08
C ARG A 241 -3.38 25.11 4.12
N LEU A 242 -3.71 23.90 3.69
CA LEU A 242 -4.89 23.62 2.86
C LEU A 242 -5.90 22.72 3.60
N PRO A 243 -6.76 23.27 4.49
CA PRO A 243 -7.68 22.48 5.31
C PRO A 243 -8.71 21.66 4.53
N ILE A 244 -9.13 22.15 3.35
CA ILE A 244 -10.05 21.43 2.47
C ILE A 244 -9.36 20.17 1.94
N ASN A 245 -8.15 20.30 1.40
CA ASN A 245 -7.37 19.17 0.94
C ASN A 245 -7.06 18.22 2.10
N GLU A 246 -6.74 18.71 3.30
CA GLU A 246 -6.60 17.85 4.48
C GLU A 246 -7.83 16.95 4.68
N ALA A 247 -9.05 17.49 4.57
CA ALA A 247 -10.26 16.67 4.65
C ALA A 247 -10.38 15.65 3.50
N LEU A 248 -10.03 16.04 2.27
CA LEU A 248 -10.03 15.12 1.11
C LEU A 248 -9.07 13.96 1.29
N PHE A 249 -7.87 14.19 1.84
CA PHE A 249 -6.90 13.12 2.10
C PHE A 249 -7.43 12.07 3.07
N ARG A 250 -8.36 12.43 3.96
CA ARG A 250 -9.01 11.48 4.89
C ARG A 250 -10.20 10.75 4.28
N ALA A 251 -10.61 11.12 3.06
CA ALA A 251 -11.80 10.59 2.39
C ALA A 251 -11.50 9.85 1.08
N MET A 252 -10.27 9.93 0.57
CA MET A 252 -9.89 9.42 -0.75
C MET A 252 -8.48 8.79 -0.74
N PRO A 253 -8.23 7.74 -1.55
CA PRO A 253 -6.89 7.17 -1.72
C PRO A 253 -5.84 8.18 -2.15
N LEU A 254 -4.61 8.01 -1.65
CA LEU A 254 -3.48 8.93 -1.83
C LEU A 254 -3.21 9.32 -3.30
N PRO A 255 -3.12 8.40 -4.27
CA PRO A 255 -2.85 8.79 -5.67
C PRO A 255 -3.92 9.74 -6.22
N GLN A 256 -5.20 9.45 -5.95
CA GLN A 256 -6.33 10.21 -6.48
C GLN A 256 -6.40 11.61 -5.85
N VAL A 257 -6.25 11.70 -4.52
CA VAL A 257 -6.29 13.00 -3.85
C VAL A 257 -5.07 13.87 -4.18
N CYS A 258 -3.92 13.26 -4.49
CA CYS A 258 -2.77 14.01 -5.00
C CYS A 258 -3.03 14.62 -6.39
N ASP A 259 -3.80 13.95 -7.25
CA ASP A 259 -4.21 14.52 -8.54
C ASP A 259 -5.09 15.74 -8.35
N GLU A 260 -6.12 15.65 -7.50
CA GLU A 260 -7.01 16.76 -7.13
C GLU A 260 -6.22 17.92 -6.49
N LEU A 261 -5.32 17.62 -5.56
CA LEU A 261 -4.47 18.62 -4.92
C LEU A 261 -3.64 19.41 -5.94
N ILE A 262 -3.05 18.76 -6.94
CA ILE A 262 -2.22 19.44 -7.94
C ILE A 262 -3.08 20.37 -8.81
N ILE A 263 -4.32 19.98 -9.12
CA ILE A 263 -5.28 20.83 -9.84
C ILE A 263 -5.63 22.06 -8.99
N ASP A 264 -6.06 21.84 -7.74
CA ASP A 264 -6.40 22.90 -6.79
C ASP A 264 -5.24 23.88 -6.58
N LEU A 265 -4.01 23.38 -6.49
CA LEU A 265 -2.81 24.19 -6.31
C LEU A 265 -2.53 25.07 -7.52
N ARG A 266 -2.69 24.56 -8.73
CA ARG A 266 -2.50 25.35 -9.96
C ARG A 266 -3.51 26.48 -10.03
N ASP A 267 -4.77 26.19 -9.73
CA ASP A 267 -5.83 27.20 -9.70
C ASP A 267 -5.58 28.25 -8.59
N THR A 268 -5.22 27.79 -7.38
CA THR A 268 -4.96 28.67 -6.23
C THR A 268 -3.74 29.58 -6.44
N LEU A 269 -2.71 29.07 -7.12
CA LEU A 269 -1.50 29.82 -7.44
C LEU A 269 -1.61 30.60 -8.76
N GLY A 270 -2.75 30.54 -9.47
CA GLY A 270 -2.93 31.21 -10.75
C GLY A 270 -1.96 30.71 -11.84
N LEU A 271 -1.52 29.46 -11.74
CA LEU A 271 -0.64 28.81 -12.71
C LEU A 271 -1.52 28.23 -13.83
N SER A 272 -1.75 29.02 -14.89
CA SER A 272 -2.34 28.51 -16.14
C SER A 272 -1.53 27.32 -16.65
N PRO A 273 -2.15 26.33 -17.33
CA PRO A 273 -1.39 25.34 -18.09
C PRO A 273 -0.39 26.09 -18.98
N LEU A 274 0.88 25.70 -18.93
CA LEU A 274 1.87 26.11 -19.92
C LEU A 274 1.34 25.65 -21.28
N GLU A 275 0.64 26.53 -21.99
CA GLU A 275 0.53 26.42 -23.43
C GLU A 275 1.98 26.32 -23.92
N GLN A 276 2.26 25.20 -24.58
CA GLN A 276 3.56 24.96 -25.20
C GLN A 276 3.86 26.17 -26.08
N ALA A 277 4.78 27.02 -25.63
CA ALA A 277 5.42 28.02 -26.48
C ALA A 277 6.31 27.26 -27.48
N ILE A 278 5.67 26.62 -28.46
CA ILE A 278 6.27 26.39 -29.77
C ILE A 278 6.15 27.73 -30.47
N GLU A 279 7.06 28.63 -30.13
CA GLU A 279 7.34 29.80 -30.95
C GLU A 279 8.11 29.29 -32.18
N ALA A 280 7.36 28.80 -33.17
CA ALA A 280 7.91 28.53 -34.49
C ALA A 280 8.30 29.89 -35.11
N PRO A 281 9.51 30.04 -35.66
CA PRO A 281 9.87 31.27 -36.35
C PRO A 281 8.99 31.42 -37.58
N SER A 282 8.35 32.57 -37.67
CA SER A 282 7.51 33.00 -38.79
C SER A 282 8.29 32.94 -40.11
N ALA A 283 7.97 31.94 -40.93
CA ALA A 283 8.38 31.91 -42.32
C ALA A 283 7.57 32.97 -43.09
N SER A 284 8.15 34.14 -43.31
CA SER A 284 7.65 35.11 -44.26
C SER A 284 7.89 34.61 -45.68
N THR A 285 6.80 34.25 -46.34
CA THR A 285 6.67 34.01 -47.78
C THR A 285 7.17 35.22 -48.58
N GLN A 286 8.31 35.09 -49.27
CA GLN A 286 8.56 35.81 -50.53
C GLN A 286 9.42 34.96 -51.48
N SER A 287 8.81 34.61 -52.60
CA SER A 287 9.39 34.24 -53.90
C SER A 287 8.34 34.76 -54.92
N PRO A 288 8.68 35.23 -56.14
CA PRO A 288 9.79 34.75 -56.98
C PRO A 288 10.52 35.81 -57.81
N MET A 289 11.73 35.50 -58.29
CA MET A 289 12.13 35.89 -59.65
C MET A 289 13.33 35.06 -60.13
N GLU A 290 13.09 34.32 -61.22
CA GLU A 290 14.07 33.62 -62.02
C GLU A 290 15.07 34.60 -62.66
N ILE A 291 16.36 34.28 -62.59
CA ILE A 291 17.35 34.67 -63.60
C ILE A 291 18.31 33.48 -63.78
N GLU A 292 18.13 32.74 -64.87
CA GLU A 292 19.19 31.94 -65.52
C GLU A 292 20.37 32.85 -65.89
N ILE A 293 21.60 32.32 -65.80
CA ILE A 293 22.77 32.52 -66.69
C ILE A 293 23.92 31.74 -66.02
N GLU A 294 24.23 30.53 -66.48
CA GLU A 294 25.25 30.19 -67.48
C GLU A 294 26.68 30.11 -66.89
N ALA A 295 27.23 28.90 -66.88
CA ALA A 295 28.64 28.62 -66.59
C ALA A 295 29.52 29.08 -67.77
N PRO A 296 30.80 29.37 -67.52
CA PRO A 296 31.80 28.51 -68.16
C PRO A 296 33.08 28.23 -67.33
N MET A 297 33.59 27.01 -67.58
CA MET A 297 34.97 26.55 -67.77
C MET A 297 36.17 27.18 -67.04
N GLU A 298 36.92 26.26 -66.39
CA GLU A 298 38.38 26.07 -66.34
C GLU A 298 39.33 27.27 -66.14
N PHE A 299 40.28 27.14 -65.20
CA PHE A 299 41.71 27.04 -65.54
C PHE A 299 42.52 26.52 -64.34
N SER A 300 43.28 25.45 -64.60
CA SER A 300 44.40 24.96 -63.80
C SER A 300 45.56 25.95 -63.79
N GLN A 301 46.30 26.05 -62.68
CA GLN A 301 47.77 26.19 -62.61
C GLN A 301 48.17 26.20 -61.12
N GLU A 302 48.85 25.17 -60.61
CA GLU A 302 50.31 24.94 -60.63
C GLU A 302 51.07 25.75 -59.56
N ALA A 303 51.85 25.02 -58.74
CA ALA A 303 52.67 25.50 -57.63
C ALA A 303 53.85 26.39 -58.08
N PRO A 304 54.63 26.99 -57.15
CA PRO A 304 55.81 26.25 -56.67
C PRO A 304 56.30 26.56 -55.23
N HIS A 305 57.17 25.64 -54.78
CA HIS A 305 58.12 25.63 -53.64
C HIS A 305 57.65 25.09 -52.30
#